data_AF-A0A351BJ61-F1
#
_entry.id   AF-A0A351BJ61-F1
#
_cell.length_a   1.000
_cell.length_b   1.000
_cell.length_c   1.000
_cell.angle_alpha   90.00
_cell.angle_beta   90.00
_cell.angle_gamma   90.00
#
_symmetry.space_group_name_H-M   'P 1'
#
loop_
_entity.id
_entity.type
_entity.pdbx_description
1 polymer ?
#
loop_
_entity_poly.entity_id
_entity_poly.type
_entity_poly.pdbx_seq_one_letter_code
_entity_poly.pdbx_strand_id
1 'polypeptide(L)'
;MSTPPASSGRRKAAAGSGRSNSRKTVPDEVAPAAPPVSEPGIVDQVRAMAGRLLDLSSATVVAGRALQTAGKVGRALQEGHPIDAASEVVRAVLPGVGDTAAWARTGAALRAVRETAGLTIAEVGQAIDLKDPTLIEAIENGRLALSFELILRLAAVFGRNDPVGFVMRFTRASNPDLWQTLEALGVGRL
;
A
#
# COMPACT_ATOMS: atom_id res chain seq x y z
N MET A 1 40.25 28.05 -50.83
CA MET A 1 40.10 29.20 -49.90
C MET A 1 39.76 28.60 -48.54
N SER A 2 40.74 28.07 -47.81
CA SER A 2 41.66 28.75 -46.89
C SER A 2 41.08 28.81 -45.46
N THR A 3 41.78 28.09 -44.60
CA THR A 3 41.61 27.72 -43.18
C THR A 3 41.72 28.90 -42.16
N PRO A 4 41.51 28.66 -40.84
CA PRO A 4 41.04 29.63 -39.83
C PRO A 4 42.20 30.38 -39.13
N PRO A 5 41.99 31.01 -37.96
CA PRO A 5 42.68 30.43 -36.79
C PRO A 5 41.97 30.53 -35.43
N ALA A 6 42.55 29.75 -34.52
CA ALA A 6 42.30 29.62 -33.09
C ALA A 6 42.93 30.73 -32.23
N SER A 7 42.50 30.83 -30.96
CA SER A 7 43.32 31.32 -29.84
C SER A 7 42.96 30.49 -28.59
N SER A 8 43.86 29.60 -28.13
CA SER A 8 44.92 29.83 -27.12
C SER A 8 44.31 30.09 -25.72
N GLY A 9 44.53 29.31 -24.66
CA GLY A 9 45.63 28.41 -24.36
C GLY A 9 46.48 28.95 -23.20
N ARG A 10 46.20 28.46 -21.98
CA ARG A 10 47.09 28.36 -20.77
C ARG A 10 47.53 29.63 -20.04
N ARG A 11 47.32 29.63 -18.71
CA ARG A 11 48.31 29.51 -17.59
C ARG A 11 47.59 29.89 -16.27
N LYS A 12 47.40 29.01 -15.26
CA LYS A 12 48.30 28.30 -14.30
C LYS A 12 48.66 29.13 -13.05
N ALA A 13 48.38 28.53 -11.87
CA ALA A 13 48.98 28.67 -10.53
C ALA A 13 48.80 30.02 -9.79
N ALA A 14 48.19 30.06 -8.59
CA ALA A 14 48.61 29.55 -7.28
C ALA A 14 49.48 30.55 -6.47
N ALA A 15 49.11 30.68 -5.20
CA ALA A 15 49.91 31.08 -4.03
C ALA A 15 50.49 32.52 -3.98
N GLY A 16 49.91 33.34 -3.08
CA GLY A 16 50.52 33.60 -1.76
C GLY A 16 51.58 34.70 -1.61
N SER A 17 51.41 35.47 -0.52
CA SER A 17 52.39 36.34 0.19
C SER A 17 52.71 37.67 -0.50
N GLY A 18 52.78 38.84 0.13
CA GLY A 18 52.83 39.38 1.50
C GLY A 18 53.06 40.91 1.30
N ARG A 19 53.16 41.83 2.24
CA ARG A 19 53.51 41.86 3.67
C ARG A 19 53.49 43.34 4.07
N SER A 20 52.97 43.70 5.25
CA SER A 20 53.53 44.76 6.13
C SER A 20 52.55 45.07 7.27
N ASN A 21 52.90 45.36 8.52
CA ASN A 21 53.89 44.92 9.51
C ASN A 21 53.54 45.73 10.78
N SER A 22 54.00 45.26 11.95
CA SER A 22 54.03 45.98 13.25
C SER A 22 52.74 45.92 14.07
N ARG A 23 52.71 45.68 15.38
CA ARG A 23 53.65 45.21 16.41
C ARG A 23 52.81 45.17 17.70
N LYS A 24 52.75 44.01 18.37
CA LYS A 24 52.74 43.81 19.84
C LYS A 24 51.74 44.63 20.70
N THR A 25 50.76 43.95 21.32
CA THR A 25 50.63 43.68 22.79
C THR A 25 49.21 43.22 23.11
N VAL A 26 49.09 42.10 23.83
CA VAL A 26 47.86 41.62 24.50
C VAL A 26 47.50 42.58 25.65
N PRO A 27 46.22 42.78 25.99
CA PRO A 27 45.65 42.01 27.11
C PRO A 27 44.24 41.46 26.84
N ASP A 28 43.88 40.44 27.62
CA ASP A 28 42.61 39.71 27.66
C ASP A 28 41.35 40.59 27.69
N GLU A 29 40.37 40.29 26.83
CA GLU A 29 38.95 40.60 27.08
C GLU A 29 37.98 39.68 26.31
N VAL A 30 37.40 38.74 27.06
CA VAL A 30 36.08 38.06 26.98
C VAL A 30 35.38 37.89 25.61
N ALA A 31 35.17 36.62 25.22
CA ALA A 31 34.34 36.18 24.10
C ALA A 31 32.81 36.29 24.37
N PRO A 32 31.97 36.53 23.34
CA PRO A 32 30.51 36.50 23.47
C PRO A 32 29.96 35.06 23.44
N ALA A 33 28.99 34.78 24.33
CA ALA A 33 28.39 33.47 24.55
C ALA A 33 27.44 33.01 23.42
N ALA A 34 27.50 31.71 23.13
CA ALA A 34 26.59 30.95 22.26
C ALA A 34 25.20 30.74 22.91
N PRO A 35 24.13 30.47 22.14
CA PRO A 35 22.78 30.27 22.69
C PRO A 35 22.67 28.95 23.49
N PRO A 36 21.77 28.86 24.48
CA PRO A 36 21.70 27.73 25.40
C PRO A 36 21.10 26.49 24.73
N VAL A 37 21.80 25.37 24.91
CA VAL A 37 21.29 24.02 24.63
C VAL A 37 20.15 23.76 25.61
N SER A 38 18.91 23.75 25.10
CA SER A 38 17.74 23.40 25.91
C SER A 38 17.69 21.89 26.08
N GLU A 39 17.73 21.42 27.33
CA GLU A 39 17.54 20.00 27.65
C GLU A 39 16.15 19.54 27.20
N PRO A 40 16.02 18.38 26.55
CA PRO A 40 14.73 17.89 26.08
C PRO A 40 13.82 17.63 27.30
N GLY A 41 12.64 18.24 27.29
CA GLY A 41 11.67 18.06 28.37
C GLY A 41 11.14 16.63 28.41
N ILE A 42 10.54 16.23 29.55
CA ILE A 42 9.91 14.91 29.73
C ILE A 42 8.93 14.61 28.59
N VAL A 43 8.22 15.62 28.09
CA VAL A 43 7.28 15.49 26.96
C VAL A 43 7.99 15.16 25.65
N ASP A 44 9.18 15.73 25.40
CA ASP A 44 9.98 15.44 24.21
C ASP A 44 10.58 14.04 24.27
N GLN A 45 10.99 13.60 25.47
CA GLN A 45 11.46 12.25 25.70
C GLN A 45 10.34 11.21 25.52
N VAL A 46 9.14 11.49 26.03
CA VAL A 46 7.96 10.63 25.85
C VAL A 46 7.54 10.58 24.37
N ARG A 47 7.58 11.71 23.65
CA ARG A 47 7.33 11.76 22.20
C ARG A 47 8.37 10.96 21.41
N ALA A 48 9.65 11.07 21.77
CA ALA A 48 10.71 10.29 21.17
C ALA A 48 10.57 8.78 21.47
N MET A 49 10.16 8.41 22.68
CA MET A 49 9.85 7.03 23.03
C MET A 49 8.65 6.48 22.27
N ALA A 50 7.59 7.29 22.13
CA ALA A 50 6.40 6.92 21.35
C ALA A 50 6.73 6.72 19.87
N GLY A 51 7.55 7.60 19.29
CA GLY A 51 8.05 7.44 17.91
C GLY A 51 8.81 6.13 17.72
N ARG A 52 9.72 5.81 18.65
CA ARG A 52 10.48 4.55 18.60
C ARG A 52 9.61 3.31 18.79
N LEU A 53 8.60 3.36 19.66
CA LEU A 53 7.63 2.28 19.84
C LEU A 53 6.75 2.07 18.59
N LEU A 54 6.36 3.15 17.92
CA LEU A 54 5.61 3.08 16.67
C LEU A 54 6.48 2.51 15.53
N ASP A 55 7.76 2.88 15.44
CA ASP A 55 8.72 2.30 14.48
C ASP A 55 9.00 0.82 14.76
N LEU A 56 9.08 0.43 16.03
CA LEU A 56 9.19 -0.98 16.43
C LEU A 56 7.92 -1.76 16.10
N SER A 57 6.74 -1.14 16.19
CA SER A 57 5.45 -1.77 15.86
C SER A 57 5.30 -2.02 14.36
N SER A 58 5.77 -1.10 13.51
CA SER A 58 5.73 -1.29 12.05
C SER A 58 6.72 -2.37 11.62
N ALA A 59 7.92 -2.42 12.21
CA ALA A 59 8.91 -3.47 11.95
C ALA A 59 8.46 -4.87 12.45
N THR A 60 7.80 -4.96 13.61
CA THR A 60 7.29 -6.25 14.14
C THR A 60 6.10 -6.79 13.35
N VAL A 61 5.21 -5.93 12.87
CA VAL A 61 4.10 -6.36 12.00
C VAL A 61 4.61 -6.87 10.64
N VAL A 62 5.62 -6.21 10.07
CA VAL A 62 6.25 -6.63 8.80
C VAL A 62 7.04 -7.94 8.99
N ALA A 63 7.83 -8.06 10.07
CA ALA A 63 8.57 -9.28 10.37
C ALA A 63 7.63 -10.48 10.65
N GLY A 64 6.52 -10.26 11.36
CA GLY A 64 5.52 -11.28 11.62
C GLY A 64 4.87 -11.81 10.34
N ARG A 65 4.51 -10.92 9.40
CA ARG A 65 3.98 -11.34 8.10
C ARG A 65 4.99 -12.09 7.25
N ALA A 66 6.25 -11.64 7.21
CA ALA A 66 7.30 -12.33 6.46
C ALA A 66 7.53 -13.77 6.94
N LEU A 67 7.57 -13.98 8.26
CA LEU A 67 7.69 -15.31 8.86
C LEU A 67 6.48 -16.19 8.56
N GLN A 68 5.27 -15.62 8.60
CA GLN A 68 4.05 -16.36 8.30
C GLN A 68 3.99 -16.81 6.83
N THR A 69 4.35 -15.92 5.89
CA THR A 69 4.45 -16.28 4.46
C THR A 69 5.49 -17.38 4.25
N ALA A 70 6.69 -17.25 4.81
CA ALA A 70 7.73 -18.26 4.68
C ALA A 70 7.27 -19.64 5.20
N GLY A 71 6.55 -19.67 6.32
CA GLY A 71 5.97 -20.90 6.87
C GLY A 71 4.94 -21.55 5.94
N LYS A 72 4.06 -20.78 5.32
CA LYS A 72 3.06 -21.29 4.36
C LYS A 72 3.69 -21.82 3.08
N VAL A 73 4.64 -21.08 2.50
CA VAL A 73 5.40 -21.49 1.31
C VAL A 73 6.15 -22.79 1.59
N GLY A 74 6.84 -22.88 2.73
CA GLY A 74 7.57 -24.09 3.13
C GLY A 74 6.66 -25.30 3.26
N ARG A 75 5.47 -25.13 3.85
CA ARG A 75 4.48 -26.21 3.99
C ARG A 75 3.94 -26.68 2.64
N ALA A 76 3.52 -25.75 1.77
CA ALA A 76 3.01 -26.08 0.44
C ALA A 76 4.05 -26.83 -0.41
N LEU A 77 5.33 -26.49 -0.30
CA LEU A 77 6.41 -27.22 -0.99
C LEU A 77 6.63 -28.63 -0.40
N GLN A 78 6.57 -28.79 0.92
CA GLN A 78 6.67 -30.11 1.56
C GLN A 78 5.51 -31.04 1.19
N GLU A 79 4.31 -30.48 1.01
CA GLU A 79 3.10 -31.21 0.62
C GLU A 79 3.03 -31.49 -0.89
N GLY A 80 3.99 -30.98 -1.69
CA GLY A 80 4.01 -31.20 -3.14
C GLY A 80 3.06 -30.29 -3.94
N HIS A 81 2.69 -29.15 -3.38
CA HIS A 81 1.81 -28.13 -3.99
C HIS A 81 2.60 -26.88 -4.42
N PRO A 82 3.42 -26.96 -5.49
CA PRO A 82 4.29 -25.84 -5.91
C PRO A 82 3.52 -24.61 -6.40
N ILE A 83 2.30 -24.79 -6.92
CA ILE A 83 1.43 -23.70 -7.37
C ILE A 83 0.91 -22.88 -6.17
N ASP A 84 0.59 -23.53 -5.06
CA ASP A 84 0.12 -22.87 -3.85
C ASP A 84 1.26 -22.09 -3.18
N ALA A 85 2.46 -22.67 -3.17
CA ALA A 85 3.68 -22.00 -2.71
C ALA A 85 3.96 -20.72 -3.52
N ALA A 86 3.85 -20.79 -4.85
CA ALA A 86 4.03 -19.62 -5.71
C ALA A 86 2.96 -18.55 -5.45
N SER A 87 1.71 -18.97 -5.21
CA SER A 87 0.59 -18.07 -4.92
C SER A 87 0.79 -17.30 -3.61
N GLU A 88 1.31 -17.94 -2.56
CA GLU A 88 1.62 -17.26 -1.28
C GLU A 88 2.74 -16.23 -1.43
N VAL A 89 3.75 -16.48 -2.27
CA VAL A 89 4.79 -15.49 -2.60
C VAL A 89 4.19 -14.31 -3.35
N VAL A 90 3.37 -14.56 -4.37
CA VAL A 90 2.69 -13.50 -5.13
C VAL A 90 1.83 -12.65 -4.20
N ARG A 91 1.07 -13.28 -3.29
CA ARG A 91 0.20 -12.59 -2.33
C ARG A 91 0.99 -11.74 -1.33
N ALA A 92 2.20 -12.16 -0.98
CA ALA A 92 3.08 -11.43 -0.08
C ALA A 92 3.79 -10.24 -0.76
N VAL A 93 4.16 -10.39 -2.04
CA VAL A 93 4.81 -9.34 -2.84
C VAL A 93 3.80 -8.32 -3.37
N LEU A 94 2.60 -8.77 -3.71
CA LEU A 94 1.51 -7.97 -4.27
C LEU A 94 0.27 -8.10 -3.37
N PRO A 95 0.26 -7.42 -2.21
CA PRO A 95 -0.93 -7.37 -1.36
C PRO A 95 -2.10 -6.77 -2.16
N GLY A 96 -3.09 -7.60 -2.50
CA GLY A 96 -4.27 -7.19 -3.26
C GLY A 96 -4.47 -7.89 -4.60
N VAL A 97 -3.49 -8.64 -5.10
CA VAL A 97 -3.73 -9.62 -6.18
C VAL A 97 -4.44 -10.81 -5.54
N GLY A 98 -5.76 -10.74 -5.49
CA GLY A 98 -6.61 -11.82 -5.02
C GLY A 98 -6.46 -13.06 -5.89
N ASP A 99 -6.93 -14.20 -5.37
CA ASP A 99 -7.05 -15.43 -6.15
C ASP A 99 -7.93 -15.14 -7.37
N THR A 100 -7.33 -15.08 -8.56
CA THR A 100 -8.03 -14.79 -9.82
C THR A 100 -9.11 -15.83 -10.10
N ALA A 101 -8.95 -17.06 -9.60
CA ALA A 101 -9.98 -18.07 -9.66
C ALA A 101 -11.16 -17.74 -8.74
N ALA A 102 -10.93 -17.13 -7.58
CA ALA A 102 -11.99 -16.65 -6.71
C ALA A 102 -12.77 -15.48 -7.35
N TRP A 103 -12.07 -14.57 -8.03
CA TRP A 103 -12.71 -13.49 -8.80
C TRP A 103 -13.56 -14.04 -9.93
N ALA A 104 -13.06 -15.03 -10.69
CA ALA A 104 -13.82 -15.69 -11.74
C ALA A 104 -15.09 -16.38 -11.20
N ARG A 105 -14.99 -17.11 -10.09
CA ARG A 105 -16.16 -17.75 -9.43
C ARG A 105 -17.19 -16.71 -8.96
N THR A 106 -16.71 -15.65 -8.33
CA THR A 106 -17.55 -14.55 -7.83
C THR A 106 -18.23 -13.81 -8.99
N GLY A 107 -17.49 -13.50 -10.05
CA GLY A 107 -17.98 -12.87 -11.27
C GLY A 107 -19.05 -13.69 -11.96
N ALA A 108 -18.80 -15.00 -12.14
CA ALA A 108 -19.78 -15.93 -12.70
C ALA A 108 -21.06 -16.00 -11.85
N ALA A 109 -20.92 -15.99 -10.52
CA ALA A 109 -22.06 -15.94 -9.61
C ALA A 109 -22.86 -14.64 -9.74
N LEU A 110 -22.19 -13.49 -9.92
CA LEU A 110 -22.85 -12.20 -10.13
C LEU A 110 -23.60 -12.19 -11.47
N ARG A 111 -22.97 -12.70 -12.53
CA ARG A 111 -23.57 -12.85 -13.85
C ARG A 111 -24.85 -13.68 -13.80
N ALA A 112 -24.82 -14.82 -13.10
CA ALA A 112 -26.00 -15.66 -12.94
C ALA A 112 -27.15 -14.94 -12.22
N VAL A 113 -26.84 -14.14 -11.19
CA VAL A 113 -27.86 -13.32 -10.50
C VAL A 113 -28.45 -12.28 -11.44
N ARG A 114 -27.61 -11.57 -12.20
CA ARG A 114 -28.05 -10.57 -13.19
C ARG A 114 -28.97 -11.20 -14.24
N GLU A 115 -28.54 -12.32 -14.83
CA GLU A 115 -29.29 -13.03 -15.88
C GLU A 115 -30.62 -13.57 -15.34
N THR A 116 -30.65 -14.07 -14.10
CA THR A 116 -31.89 -14.51 -13.42
C THR A 116 -32.86 -13.35 -13.19
N ALA A 117 -32.33 -12.15 -12.92
CA ALA A 117 -33.14 -10.93 -12.79
C ALA A 117 -33.59 -10.35 -14.14
N GLY A 118 -33.13 -10.90 -15.27
CA GLY A 118 -33.44 -10.41 -16.61
C GLY A 118 -32.82 -9.05 -16.94
N LEU A 119 -31.76 -8.66 -16.23
CA LEU A 119 -31.11 -7.37 -16.41
C LEU A 119 -29.88 -7.47 -17.33
N THR A 120 -29.67 -6.45 -18.14
CA THR A 120 -28.44 -6.23 -18.92
C THR A 120 -27.36 -5.57 -18.05
N ILE A 121 -26.11 -5.63 -18.48
CA ILE A 121 -24.99 -4.97 -17.80
C ILE A 121 -25.23 -3.46 -17.65
N ALA A 122 -25.80 -2.83 -18.69
CA ALA A 122 -26.12 -1.41 -18.68
C ALA A 122 -27.22 -1.06 -17.66
N GLU A 123 -28.28 -1.87 -17.58
CA GLU A 123 -29.36 -1.66 -16.59
C GLU A 123 -28.86 -1.86 -15.16
N VAL A 124 -28.00 -2.86 -14.92
CA VAL A 124 -27.36 -3.01 -13.60
C VAL A 124 -26.50 -1.81 -13.28
N GLY A 125 -25.62 -1.40 -14.20
CA GLY A 125 -24.75 -0.24 -14.03
C GLY A 125 -25.55 1.03 -13.70
N GLN A 126 -26.68 1.24 -14.36
CA GLN A 126 -27.58 2.36 -14.07
C GLN A 126 -28.25 2.22 -12.70
N ALA A 127 -28.71 1.01 -12.33
CA ALA A 127 -29.38 0.76 -11.06
C ALA A 127 -28.48 0.97 -9.83
N ILE A 128 -27.16 0.79 -9.98
CA ILE A 128 -26.17 1.02 -8.90
C ILE A 128 -25.39 2.34 -9.06
N ASP A 129 -25.84 3.25 -9.93
CA ASP A 129 -25.18 4.53 -10.21
C ASP A 129 -23.67 4.38 -10.53
N LEU A 130 -23.36 3.48 -11.46
CA LEU A 130 -22.00 3.23 -11.90
C LEU A 130 -21.64 4.11 -13.10
N LYS A 131 -20.58 4.93 -12.94
CA LYS A 131 -20.09 5.82 -14.01
C LYS A 131 -19.66 5.07 -15.28
N ASP A 132 -19.10 3.88 -15.11
CA ASP A 132 -18.61 3.04 -16.20
C ASP A 132 -19.19 1.62 -16.08
N PRO A 133 -20.21 1.28 -16.90
CA PRO A 133 -20.82 -0.05 -16.91
C PRO A 133 -19.85 -1.18 -17.30
N THR A 134 -18.74 -0.89 -17.98
CA THR A 134 -17.78 -1.94 -18.40
C THR A 134 -17.06 -2.58 -17.21
N LEU A 135 -17.06 -1.94 -16.05
CA LEU A 135 -16.56 -2.51 -14.80
C LEU A 135 -17.34 -3.76 -14.39
N ILE A 136 -18.67 -3.78 -14.59
CA ILE A 136 -19.49 -4.97 -14.32
C ILE A 136 -19.09 -6.11 -15.24
N GLU A 137 -18.84 -5.83 -16.53
CA GLU A 137 -18.35 -6.84 -17.46
C GLU A 137 -16.99 -7.41 -17.03
N ALA A 138 -16.07 -6.55 -16.61
CA ALA A 138 -14.76 -6.98 -16.13
C ALA A 138 -14.86 -7.82 -14.85
N ILE A 139 -15.77 -7.49 -13.94
CA ILE A 139 -16.06 -8.28 -12.73
C ILE A 139 -16.69 -9.63 -13.10
N GLU A 140 -17.72 -9.66 -13.95
CA GLU A 140 -18.40 -10.89 -14.38
C GLU A 140 -17.45 -11.88 -15.06
N ASN A 141 -16.43 -11.35 -15.76
CA ASN A 141 -15.37 -12.15 -16.40
C ASN A 141 -14.18 -12.46 -15.47
N GLY A 142 -14.24 -12.09 -14.19
CA GLY A 142 -13.18 -12.34 -13.21
C GLY A 142 -11.89 -11.54 -13.43
N ARG A 143 -11.93 -10.49 -14.26
CA ARG A 143 -10.78 -9.60 -14.53
C ARG A 143 -10.59 -8.54 -13.45
N LEU A 144 -11.67 -8.23 -12.71
CA LEU A 144 -11.65 -7.32 -11.58
C LEU A 144 -12.25 -7.98 -10.34
N ALA A 145 -11.68 -7.65 -9.19
CA ALA A 145 -12.26 -7.99 -7.90
C ALA A 145 -13.56 -7.22 -7.68
N LEU A 146 -14.55 -7.88 -7.07
CA LEU A 146 -15.75 -7.21 -6.61
C LEU A 146 -15.47 -6.49 -5.28
N SER A 147 -15.58 -5.16 -5.26
CA SER A 147 -15.33 -4.36 -4.06
C SER A 147 -16.50 -4.46 -3.06
N PHE A 148 -16.22 -4.27 -1.77
CA PHE A 148 -17.26 -4.31 -0.74
C PHE A 148 -18.36 -3.25 -0.97
N GLU A 149 -17.97 -2.06 -1.41
CA GLU A 149 -18.91 -0.99 -1.72
C GLU A 149 -19.86 -1.37 -2.88
N LEU A 150 -19.33 -1.99 -3.94
CA LEU A 150 -20.16 -2.52 -5.02
C LEU A 150 -21.09 -3.64 -4.53
N ILE A 151 -20.64 -4.50 -3.62
CA ILE A 151 -21.50 -5.53 -3.01
C ILE A 151 -22.71 -4.89 -2.32
N LEU A 152 -22.50 -3.79 -1.58
CA LEU A 152 -23.59 -3.07 -0.91
C LEU A 152 -24.58 -2.46 -1.91
N ARG A 153 -24.09 -1.85 -2.99
CA ARG A 153 -24.97 -1.31 -4.03
C ARG A 153 -25.76 -2.40 -4.75
N LEU A 154 -25.09 -3.50 -5.09
CA LEU A 154 -25.72 -4.65 -5.73
C LEU A 154 -26.76 -5.30 -4.82
N ALA A 155 -26.54 -5.32 -3.50
CA ALA A 155 -27.53 -5.79 -2.54
C ALA A 155 -28.81 -4.96 -2.55
N ALA A 156 -28.72 -3.64 -2.80
CA ALA A 156 -29.90 -2.79 -2.93
C ALA A 156 -30.75 -3.13 -4.17
N VAL A 157 -30.13 -3.69 -5.22
CA VAL A 157 -30.81 -4.06 -6.47
C VAL A 157 -31.31 -5.51 -6.43
N PHE A 158 -30.42 -6.44 -6.06
CA PHE A 158 -30.66 -7.88 -6.14
C PHE A 158 -31.09 -8.52 -4.82
N GLY A 159 -30.84 -7.86 -3.69
CA GLY A 159 -31.11 -8.39 -2.36
C GLY A 159 -32.57 -8.30 -1.91
N ARG A 160 -33.55 -8.08 -2.80
CA ARG A 160 -34.95 -7.72 -2.45
C ARG A 160 -35.59 -8.57 -1.35
N ASN A 161 -35.28 -9.88 -1.29
CA ASN A 161 -35.80 -10.79 -0.26
C ASN A 161 -34.80 -11.07 0.88
N ASP A 162 -33.50 -10.81 0.65
CA ASP A 162 -32.43 -11.06 1.62
C ASP A 162 -31.16 -10.25 1.26
N PRO A 163 -31.10 -8.94 1.61
CA PRO A 163 -29.97 -8.10 1.27
C PRO A 163 -28.76 -8.41 2.15
N VAL A 164 -28.98 -8.88 3.38
CA VAL A 164 -27.91 -9.24 4.32
C VAL A 164 -27.20 -10.50 3.85
N GLY A 165 -27.95 -11.55 3.50
CA GLY A 165 -27.38 -12.78 2.95
C GLY A 165 -26.68 -12.56 1.62
N PHE A 166 -27.16 -11.64 0.77
CA PHE A 166 -26.44 -11.22 -0.43
C PHE A 166 -25.05 -10.65 -0.09
N VAL A 167 -24.98 -9.69 0.84
CA VAL A 167 -23.71 -9.07 1.27
C VAL A 167 -22.79 -10.12 1.89
N MET A 168 -23.30 -10.96 2.80
CA MET A 168 -22.49 -12.01 3.45
C MET A 168 -21.91 -12.98 2.42
N ARG A 169 -22.74 -13.50 1.52
CA ARG A 169 -22.34 -14.45 0.47
C ARG A 169 -21.25 -13.88 -0.42
N PHE A 170 -21.46 -12.67 -0.96
CA PHE A 170 -20.50 -12.07 -1.88
C PHE A 170 -19.26 -11.55 -1.17
N THR A 171 -19.33 -11.11 0.08
CA THR A 171 -18.14 -10.71 0.86
C THR A 171 -17.26 -11.91 1.12
N ARG A 172 -17.85 -13.03 1.57
CA ARG A 172 -17.13 -14.29 1.79
C ARG A 172 -16.45 -14.82 0.52
N ALA A 173 -17.12 -14.74 -0.62
CA ALA A 173 -16.60 -15.21 -1.91
C ALA A 173 -15.50 -14.30 -2.48
N SER A 174 -15.67 -12.97 -2.35
CA SER A 174 -14.76 -11.99 -2.97
C SER A 174 -13.51 -11.75 -2.14
N ASN A 175 -13.64 -11.75 -0.81
CA ASN A 175 -12.54 -11.43 0.11
C ASN A 175 -12.66 -12.25 1.42
N PRO A 176 -12.09 -13.46 1.48
CA PRO A 176 -12.19 -14.32 2.65
C PRO A 176 -11.50 -13.74 3.89
N ASP A 177 -10.41 -12.98 3.73
CA ASP A 177 -9.72 -12.36 4.86
C ASP A 177 -10.57 -11.23 5.49
N LEU A 178 -11.26 -10.44 4.66
CA LEU A 178 -12.23 -9.46 5.13
C LEU A 178 -13.38 -10.15 5.86
N TRP A 179 -13.90 -11.24 5.31
CA TRP A 179 -14.94 -12.04 5.95
C TRP A 179 -14.51 -12.56 7.33
N GLN A 180 -13.29 -13.08 7.47
CA GLN A 180 -12.75 -13.50 8.77
C GLN A 180 -12.69 -12.36 9.79
N THR A 181 -12.31 -11.17 9.35
CA THR A 181 -12.33 -9.97 10.20
C THR A 181 -13.75 -9.61 10.64
N LEU A 182 -14.72 -9.69 9.73
CA LEU A 182 -16.13 -9.44 10.03
C LEU A 182 -16.73 -10.53 10.95
N GLU A 183 -16.33 -11.79 10.80
CA GLU A 183 -16.72 -12.88 11.70
C GLU A 183 -16.19 -12.67 13.11
N ALA A 184 -14.94 -12.22 13.26
CA ALA A 184 -14.38 -11.87 14.57
C ALA A 184 -15.18 -10.75 15.25
N LEU A 185 -15.74 -9.82 14.47
CA LEU A 185 -16.64 -8.76 14.96
C LEU A 185 -18.08 -9.25 15.19
N GLY A 186 -18.41 -10.49 14.84
CA GLY A 186 -19.71 -11.12 15.10
C GLY A 186 -20.73 -11.06 13.96
N VAL A 187 -20.35 -10.57 12.77
CA VAL A 187 -21.26 -10.47 11.61
C VAL A 187 -21.75 -11.84 11.14
N GLY A 188 -20.95 -12.89 11.32
CA GLY A 188 -21.32 -14.26 10.93
C GLY A 188 -22.35 -14.96 11.83
N ARG A 189 -22.83 -14.29 12.90
CA ARG A 189 -23.80 -14.85 13.88
C ARG A 189 -25.24 -14.34 13.68
N LEU A 190 -25.48 -13.55 12.62
CA LEU A 190 -26.79 -12.99 12.26
C LEU A 190 -27.65 -13.99 11.48
#